data_AF-U6DQ71-F1
#
_entry.id   AF-U6DQ71-F1
#
_cell.length_a   1.000
_cell.length_b   1.000
_cell.length_c   1.000
_cell.angle_alpha   90.00
_cell.angle_beta   90.00
_cell.angle_gamma   90.00
#
_symmetry.space_group_name_H-M   'P 1'
#
loop_
_entity.id
_entity.type
_entity.pdbx_description
1 polymer ?
#
loop_
_entity_poly.entity_id
_entity_poly.type
_entity_poly.pdbx_seq_one_letter_code
_entity_poly.pdbx_strand_id
1 'polypeptide(L)'
;CLRDNLLKNLPFHSPHQEALEIFFLLPECPMMHDYNNWESLVVPFAEAICAMNDQSLRVLEEYWASLQEPAFVRLVQMFKRAVTAQLHYWTESSENNYHVKALLEILKKLHRVNQAVCQLPETIFKVNELTHWLDFYGDAYRRSAWKINSDTSVDTQYPVIFSHFPFIFNILSKIKLLYADSLLKIQEKKFRACMRLAGIVEQGGSELALLPTLNLTVRRSHLIEDVLSHLNQFENEDLRRELMVSFSGEIGHDSGGVKVEFFHCLFEEMTRPEYGMFMYPEEASYMWFPVRPKFEKKRYFFFGVLCGLSLFNFNVANIPFPLALFKKLLNQTPSLEDLKELSPVLGKSLQTLLDDEGDDFGEVFYIYFNVHWDKND
;
A
#
# COMPACT_ATOMS: atom_id res chain seq x y z
N CYS A 1 -0.64 37.26 21.13
CA CYS A 1 0.72 37.65 20.66
C CYS A 1 1.27 36.69 19.59
N LEU A 2 1.56 35.41 19.89
CA LEU A 2 1.94 34.41 18.88
C LEU A 2 0.86 34.25 17.78
N ARG A 3 -0.40 34.05 18.21
CA ARG A 3 -1.58 33.88 17.34
C ARG A 3 -1.89 35.12 16.49
N ASP A 4 -1.82 36.31 17.08
CA ASP A 4 -2.38 37.52 16.45
C ASP A 4 -1.40 38.23 15.51
N ASN A 5 -0.09 38.09 15.75
CA ASN A 5 0.94 38.90 15.07
C ASN A 5 2.08 38.09 14.45
N LEU A 6 2.45 36.92 14.98
CA LEU A 6 3.66 36.22 14.55
C LEU A 6 3.40 35.30 13.34
N LEU A 7 2.33 34.49 13.38
CA LEU A 7 1.99 33.58 12.28
C LEU A 7 1.58 34.32 10.99
N LYS A 8 0.89 35.46 11.13
CA LYS A 8 0.48 36.32 9.99
C LYS A 8 1.65 37.01 9.29
N ASN A 9 2.76 37.21 10.00
CA ASN A 9 3.95 37.92 9.50
C ASN A 9 5.14 36.96 9.29
N LEU A 10 4.88 35.65 9.20
CA LEU A 10 5.94 34.68 8.95
C LEU A 10 6.64 35.01 7.62
N PRO A 11 7.97 35.06 7.58
CA PRO A 11 8.72 35.48 6.40
C PRO A 11 8.90 34.32 5.40
N PHE A 12 7.81 33.66 5.00
CA PHE A 12 7.85 32.47 4.12
C PHE A 12 8.30 32.75 2.66
N HIS A 13 8.48 34.03 2.29
CA HIS A 13 9.09 34.45 1.02
C HIS A 13 10.51 35.01 1.16
N SER A 14 11.09 35.02 2.37
CA SER A 14 12.43 35.56 2.58
C SER A 14 13.51 34.61 2.05
N PRO A 15 14.48 35.10 1.26
CA PRO A 15 15.63 34.32 0.82
C PRO A 15 16.71 34.18 1.92
N HIS A 16 16.55 34.84 3.06
CA HIS A 16 17.54 34.87 4.14
C HIS A 16 17.30 33.74 5.16
N GLN A 17 18.36 33.00 5.51
CA GLN A 17 18.31 31.85 6.41
C GLN A 17 17.88 32.24 7.83
N GLU A 18 18.28 33.43 8.30
CA GLU A 18 17.91 33.98 9.61
C GLU A 18 16.40 34.20 9.72
N ALA A 19 15.72 34.48 8.61
CA ALA A 19 14.27 34.60 8.58
C ALA A 19 13.56 33.25 8.75
N LEU A 20 14.22 32.14 8.42
CA LEU A 20 13.68 30.79 8.54
C LEU A 20 13.86 30.18 9.93
N GLU A 21 14.71 30.78 10.79
CA GLU A 21 14.95 30.29 12.17
C GLU A 21 13.67 30.15 12.99
N ILE A 22 12.68 31.02 12.73
CA ILE A 22 11.39 30.96 13.40
C ILE A 22 10.63 29.66 13.11
N PHE A 23 10.82 29.06 11.93
CA PHE A 23 10.23 27.77 11.56
C PHE A 23 10.93 26.60 12.26
N PHE A 24 12.15 26.79 12.74
CA PHE A 24 12.87 25.80 13.55
C PHE A 24 12.45 25.86 15.02
N LEU A 25 12.23 27.07 15.54
CA LEU A 25 11.91 27.30 16.95
C LEU A 25 10.45 27.07 17.30
N LEU A 26 9.51 27.41 16.39
CA LEU A 26 8.08 27.28 16.66
C LEU A 26 7.69 25.84 17.06
N PRO A 27 8.10 24.78 16.35
CA PRO A 27 7.78 23.42 16.75
C PRO A 27 8.30 22.98 18.12
N GLU A 28 9.32 23.64 18.67
CA GLU A 28 9.81 23.35 20.03
C GLU A 28 8.98 24.07 21.12
N CYS A 29 8.09 24.99 20.74
CA CYS A 29 7.22 25.69 21.68
C CYS A 29 6.11 24.77 22.22
N PRO A 30 5.96 24.62 23.55
CA PRO A 30 4.92 23.76 24.15
C PRO A 30 3.49 24.10 23.69
N MET A 31 3.22 25.38 23.38
CA MET A 31 1.91 25.84 22.89
C MET A 31 1.50 25.21 21.56
N MET A 32 2.46 24.83 20.71
CA MET A 32 2.20 24.14 19.43
C MET A 32 1.73 22.69 19.64
N HIS A 33 2.02 22.10 20.79
CA HIS A 33 1.70 20.71 21.12
C HIS A 33 0.39 20.57 21.91
N ASP A 34 -0.21 21.69 22.33
CA ASP A 34 -1.50 21.74 23.02
C ASP A 34 -2.63 21.41 22.05
N TYR A 35 -3.48 20.45 22.44
CA TYR A 35 -4.61 19.99 21.64
C TYR A 35 -5.60 21.11 21.31
N ASN A 36 -5.72 22.17 22.13
CA ASN A 36 -6.68 23.25 21.88
C ASN A 36 -6.19 24.29 20.87
N ASN A 37 -4.89 24.30 20.56
CA ASN A 37 -4.27 25.34 19.74
C ASN A 37 -4.07 24.93 18.28
N TRP A 38 -4.43 23.70 17.90
CA TRP A 38 -4.14 23.13 16.58
C TRP A 38 -4.62 24.01 15.41
N GLU A 39 -5.86 24.49 15.47
CA GLU A 39 -6.47 25.32 14.42
C GLU A 39 -5.83 26.70 14.38
N SER A 40 -5.54 27.27 15.54
CA SER A 40 -5.04 28.65 15.62
C SER A 40 -3.53 28.80 15.42
N LEU A 41 -2.76 27.72 15.62
CA LEU A 41 -1.30 27.74 15.57
C LEU A 41 -0.74 26.77 14.53
N VAL A 42 -1.10 25.48 14.61
CA VAL A 42 -0.48 24.43 13.79
C VAL A 42 -0.94 24.51 12.33
N VAL A 43 -2.21 24.84 12.08
CA VAL A 43 -2.75 25.02 10.72
C VAL A 43 -2.10 26.21 10.01
N PRO A 44 -2.09 27.45 10.54
CA PRO A 44 -1.41 28.57 9.88
C PRO A 44 0.09 28.32 9.69
N PHE A 45 0.72 27.60 10.62
CA PHE A 45 2.12 27.18 10.47
C PHE A 45 2.32 26.23 9.29
N ALA A 46 1.43 25.24 9.13
CA ALA A 46 1.46 24.32 7.99
C ALA A 46 1.18 25.02 6.65
N GLU A 47 0.25 25.96 6.63
CA GLU A 47 -0.07 26.78 5.46
C GLU A 47 1.12 27.66 5.04
N ALA A 48 1.77 28.30 6.01
CA ALA A 48 2.96 29.11 5.77
C ALA A 48 4.10 28.29 5.15
N ILE A 49 4.32 27.06 5.63
CA ILE A 49 5.32 26.15 5.03
C ILE A 49 4.90 25.70 3.62
N CYS A 50 3.61 25.41 3.40
CA CYS A 50 3.10 25.06 2.06
C CYS A 50 3.25 26.19 1.04
N ALA A 51 3.26 27.45 1.49
CA ALA A 51 3.42 28.64 0.66
C ALA A 51 4.89 29.05 0.41
N MET A 52 5.86 28.36 1.02
CA MET A 52 7.30 28.64 0.81
C MET A 52 7.74 28.36 -0.62
N ASN A 53 8.77 29.09 -1.07
CA ASN A 53 9.47 28.75 -2.29
C ASN A 53 10.34 27.49 -2.11
N ASP A 54 10.76 26.87 -3.22
CA ASP A 54 11.54 25.63 -3.20
C ASP A 54 12.89 25.76 -2.47
N GLN A 55 13.50 26.95 -2.47
CA GLN A 55 14.79 27.18 -1.81
C GLN A 55 14.64 27.15 -0.28
N SER A 56 13.69 27.91 0.26
CA SER A 56 13.40 27.94 1.71
C SER A 56 12.93 26.57 2.21
N LEU A 57 12.16 25.86 1.39
CA LEU A 57 11.70 24.52 1.71
C LEU A 57 12.87 23.52 1.83
N ARG A 58 13.88 23.59 0.94
CA ARG A 58 15.07 22.73 1.02
C ARG A 58 15.84 22.93 2.32
N VAL A 59 16.03 24.18 2.74
CA VAL A 59 16.70 24.50 4.02
C VAL A 59 15.94 23.88 5.20
N LEU A 60 14.61 23.92 5.16
CA LEU A 60 13.77 23.32 6.20
C LEU A 60 13.83 21.78 6.19
N GLU A 61 13.88 21.16 5.01
CA GLU A 61 14.05 19.71 4.85
C GLU A 61 15.42 19.24 5.34
N GLU A 62 16.49 19.99 5.06
CA GLU A 62 17.85 19.75 5.61
C GLU A 62 17.88 19.87 7.14
N TYR A 63 17.21 20.89 7.69
CA TYR A 63 17.05 21.02 9.14
C TYR A 63 16.32 19.80 9.72
N TRP A 64 15.19 19.39 9.16
CA TRP A 64 14.45 18.22 9.63
C TRP A 64 15.28 16.94 9.55
N ALA A 65 16.11 16.79 8.52
CA ALA A 65 17.03 15.66 8.37
C ALA A 65 18.13 15.64 9.45
N SER A 66 18.49 16.81 10.00
CA SER A 66 19.50 16.94 11.06
C SER A 66 18.95 16.75 12.48
N LEU A 67 17.62 16.69 12.64
CA LEU A 67 16.97 16.54 13.95
C LEU A 67 17.31 15.19 14.59
N GLN A 68 17.54 15.22 15.90
CA GLN A 68 17.61 14.00 16.71
C GLN A 68 16.25 13.29 16.70
N GLU A 69 16.27 11.95 16.77
CA GLU A 69 15.05 11.12 16.70
C GLU A 69 13.90 11.62 17.60
N PRO A 70 14.10 11.94 18.90
CA PRO A 70 13.01 12.41 19.75
C PRO A 70 12.40 13.74 19.29
N ALA A 71 13.20 14.65 18.73
CA ALA A 71 12.72 15.94 18.23
C ALA A 71 11.92 15.76 16.94
N PHE A 72 12.42 14.92 16.02
CA PHE A 72 11.71 14.59 14.80
C PHE A 72 10.36 13.91 15.08
N VAL A 73 10.33 12.96 16.03
CA VAL A 73 9.07 12.31 16.45
C VAL A 73 8.10 13.32 17.06
N ARG A 74 8.54 14.25 17.90
CA ARG A 74 7.66 15.33 18.42
C ARG A 74 7.07 16.17 17.30
N LEU A 75 7.86 16.54 16.31
CA LEU A 75 7.41 17.30 15.14
C LEU A 75 6.31 16.55 14.35
N VAL A 76 6.52 15.27 14.07
CA VAL A 76 5.51 14.43 13.40
C VAL A 76 4.23 14.33 14.24
N GLN A 77 4.35 14.14 15.56
CA GLN A 77 3.20 14.02 16.46
C GLN A 77 2.39 15.31 16.56
N MET A 78 3.03 16.48 16.51
CA MET A 78 2.36 17.79 16.49
C MET A 78 1.35 17.87 15.33
N PHE A 79 1.78 17.55 14.11
CA PHE A 79 0.91 17.57 12.93
C PHE A 79 -0.13 16.45 12.94
N LYS A 80 0.22 15.25 13.41
CA LYS A 80 -0.75 14.15 13.55
C LYS A 80 -1.89 14.51 14.51
N ARG A 81 -1.58 15.11 15.66
CA ARG A 81 -2.59 15.58 16.62
C ARG A 81 -3.52 16.60 16.00
N ALA A 82 -2.98 17.54 15.21
CA ALA A 82 -3.80 18.51 14.49
C ALA A 82 -4.73 17.84 13.46
N VAL A 83 -4.26 16.84 12.70
CA VAL A 83 -5.10 16.05 11.80
C VAL A 83 -6.21 15.34 12.58
N THR A 84 -5.88 14.68 13.70
CA THR A 84 -6.87 13.99 14.54
C THR A 84 -7.90 14.96 15.12
N ALA A 85 -7.48 16.14 15.58
CA ALA A 85 -8.39 17.16 16.10
C ALA A 85 -9.35 17.68 15.02
N GLN A 86 -8.83 17.97 13.82
CA GLN A 86 -9.62 18.38 12.66
C GLN A 86 -10.67 17.33 12.26
N LEU A 87 -10.34 16.04 12.35
CA LEU A 87 -11.27 14.94 12.08
C LEU A 87 -12.40 14.84 13.10
N HIS A 88 -12.14 15.22 14.36
CA HIS A 88 -13.16 15.22 15.41
C HIS A 88 -14.25 16.29 15.18
N TYR A 89 -13.86 17.43 14.59
CA TYR A 89 -14.75 18.55 14.25
C TYR A 89 -15.06 18.62 12.74
N TRP A 90 -15.07 17.48 12.05
CA TRP A 90 -15.24 17.43 10.60
C TRP A 90 -16.62 17.90 10.16
N THR A 91 -16.69 19.05 9.49
CA THR A 91 -17.94 19.62 8.92
C THR A 91 -17.98 19.65 7.39
N GLU A 92 -17.00 19.03 6.72
CA GLU A 92 -16.86 19.05 5.25
C GLU A 92 -16.80 20.44 4.60
N SER A 93 -16.60 21.51 5.38
CA SER A 93 -16.44 22.85 4.86
C SER A 93 -15.21 22.96 3.96
N SER A 94 -15.21 23.95 3.06
CA SER A 94 -14.04 24.26 2.23
C SER A 94 -12.81 24.56 3.09
N GLU A 95 -12.98 25.33 4.16
CA GLU A 95 -11.96 25.68 5.15
C GLU A 95 -11.32 24.43 5.80
N ASN A 96 -12.14 23.50 6.30
CA ASN A 96 -11.65 22.24 6.88
C ASN A 96 -10.83 21.42 5.87
N ASN A 97 -11.22 21.44 4.59
CA ASN A 97 -10.50 20.76 3.53
C ASN A 97 -9.14 21.41 3.24
N TYR A 98 -9.03 22.74 3.28
CA TYR A 98 -7.75 23.43 3.16
C TYR A 98 -6.83 23.13 4.35
N HIS A 99 -7.35 23.24 5.57
CA HIS A 99 -6.61 22.99 6.81
C HIS A 99 -6.00 21.58 6.82
N VAL A 100 -6.83 20.54 6.62
CA VAL A 100 -6.35 19.16 6.63
C VAL A 100 -5.39 18.87 5.48
N LYS A 101 -5.59 19.48 4.31
CA LYS A 101 -4.68 19.32 3.17
C LYS A 101 -3.30 19.89 3.48
N ALA A 102 -3.23 21.08 4.08
CA ALA A 102 -1.96 21.67 4.50
C ALA A 102 -1.23 20.76 5.50
N LEU A 103 -1.94 20.28 6.54
CA LEU A 103 -1.37 19.37 7.54
C LEU A 103 -0.84 18.06 6.91
N LEU A 104 -1.59 17.45 6.00
CA LEU A 104 -1.20 16.22 5.31
C LEU A 104 -0.01 16.41 4.36
N GLU A 105 0.07 17.55 3.66
CA GLU A 105 1.23 17.86 2.82
C GLU A 105 2.51 18.05 3.65
N ILE A 106 2.43 18.64 4.86
CA ILE A 106 3.59 18.69 5.76
C ILE A 106 3.98 17.28 6.23
N LEU A 107 3.03 16.46 6.64
CA LEU A 107 3.30 15.07 7.02
C LEU A 107 3.96 14.27 5.88
N LYS A 108 3.58 14.54 4.63
CA LYS A 108 4.19 13.93 3.44
C LYS A 108 5.63 14.38 3.21
N LYS A 109 5.93 15.66 3.45
CA LYS A 109 7.31 16.17 3.39
C LYS A 109 8.18 15.54 4.49
N LEU A 110 7.67 15.49 5.72
CA LEU A 110 8.35 14.82 6.83
C LEU A 110 8.56 13.32 6.55
N HIS A 111 7.57 12.65 5.95
CA HIS A 111 7.69 11.24 5.55
C HIS A 111 8.82 11.04 4.53
N ARG A 112 8.95 11.92 3.53
CA ARG A 112 10.05 11.88 2.56
C ARG A 112 11.42 12.08 3.22
N VAL A 113 11.54 13.04 4.13
CA VAL A 113 12.78 13.26 4.89
C VAL A 113 13.13 12.02 5.72
N ASN A 114 12.14 11.40 6.36
CA ASN A 114 12.36 10.16 7.10
C ASN A 114 12.84 9.01 6.20
N GLN A 115 12.27 8.86 5.01
CA GLN A 115 12.67 7.83 4.06
C GLN A 115 14.10 8.04 3.52
N ALA A 116 14.53 9.30 3.38
CA ALA A 116 15.84 9.63 2.84
C ALA A 116 16.97 9.55 3.87
N VAL A 117 16.72 10.01 5.11
CA VAL A 117 17.80 10.25 6.10
C VAL A 117 17.53 9.57 7.44
N CYS A 118 16.38 9.85 8.09
CA CYS A 118 16.19 9.46 9.49
C CYS A 118 15.93 7.95 9.68
N GLN A 119 15.36 7.28 8.68
CA GLN A 119 15.05 5.85 8.67
C GLN A 119 14.25 5.34 9.89
N LEU A 120 13.41 6.20 10.48
CA LEU A 120 12.57 5.82 11.62
C LEU A 120 11.41 4.91 11.17
N PRO A 121 10.84 4.11 12.09
CA PRO A 121 9.72 3.22 11.78
C PRO A 121 8.52 3.94 11.18
N GLU A 122 7.95 3.38 10.10
CA GLU A 122 6.75 3.88 9.42
C GLU A 122 5.53 4.03 10.35
N THR A 123 5.53 3.37 11.51
CA THR A 123 4.48 3.45 12.53
C THR A 123 4.31 4.86 13.09
N ILE A 124 5.37 5.68 13.10
CA ILE A 124 5.31 7.04 13.66
C ILE A 124 4.35 7.94 12.88
N PHE A 125 4.15 7.68 11.58
CA PHE A 125 3.26 8.47 10.71
C PHE A 125 1.81 7.99 10.71
N LYS A 126 1.50 6.83 11.32
CA LYS A 126 0.17 6.23 11.30
C LYS A 126 -0.81 7.01 12.17
N VAL A 127 -1.95 7.40 11.59
CA VAL A 127 -3.08 8.02 12.29
C VAL A 127 -4.15 6.96 12.49
N ASN A 128 -4.21 6.40 13.69
CA ASN A 128 -5.07 5.24 13.98
C ASN A 128 -6.56 5.61 13.98
N GLU A 129 -6.86 6.85 14.33
CA GLU A 129 -8.20 7.39 14.40
C GLU A 129 -8.89 7.36 13.03
N LEU A 130 -8.14 7.49 11.93
CA LEU A 130 -8.72 7.38 10.57
C LEU A 130 -9.55 6.11 10.37
N THR A 131 -9.20 5.01 11.05
CA THR A 131 -9.96 3.76 10.96
C THR A 131 -11.43 3.93 11.35
N HIS A 132 -11.72 4.83 12.29
CA HIS A 132 -13.06 5.03 12.86
C HIS A 132 -13.79 6.21 12.23
N TRP A 133 -13.05 7.27 11.87
CA TRP A 133 -13.62 8.55 11.49
C TRP A 133 -13.69 8.76 9.96
N LEU A 134 -12.85 8.10 9.17
CA LEU A 134 -12.82 8.31 7.73
C LEU A 134 -13.93 7.51 7.02
N ASP A 135 -14.71 8.19 6.17
CA ASP A 135 -15.53 7.52 5.16
C ASP A 135 -14.65 7.01 4.01
N PHE A 136 -14.25 5.74 4.12
CA PHE A 136 -13.42 5.06 3.12
C PHE A 136 -14.11 4.92 1.76
N TYR A 137 -15.44 4.76 1.74
CA TYR A 137 -16.18 4.64 0.49
C TYR A 137 -16.23 5.99 -0.23
N GLY A 138 -16.54 7.06 0.50
CA GLY A 138 -16.48 8.43 -0.01
C GLY A 138 -15.07 8.81 -0.49
N ASP A 139 -14.01 8.44 0.25
CA ASP A 139 -12.63 8.73 -0.17
C ASP A 139 -12.24 8.00 -1.46
N ALA A 140 -12.55 6.70 -1.56
CA ALA A 140 -12.30 5.92 -2.77
C ALA A 140 -13.11 6.44 -3.97
N TYR A 141 -14.36 6.88 -3.74
CA TYR A 141 -15.21 7.49 -4.76
C TYR A 141 -14.62 8.82 -5.25
N ARG A 142 -14.23 9.72 -4.33
CA ARG A 142 -13.56 10.98 -4.67
C ARG A 142 -12.28 10.74 -5.48
N ARG A 143 -11.47 9.76 -5.09
CA ARG A 143 -10.27 9.37 -5.85
C ARG A 143 -10.61 8.88 -7.26
N SER A 144 -11.65 8.06 -7.41
CA SER A 144 -12.10 7.58 -8.72
C SER A 144 -12.62 8.73 -9.59
N ALA A 145 -13.43 9.63 -9.03
CA ALA A 145 -13.95 10.79 -9.72
C ALA A 145 -12.84 11.77 -10.13
N TRP A 146 -11.87 12.01 -9.25
CA TRP A 146 -10.68 12.83 -9.55
C TRP A 146 -9.90 12.26 -10.73
N LYS A 147 -9.67 10.95 -10.78
CA LYS A 147 -8.94 10.29 -11.88
C LYS A 147 -9.64 10.43 -13.24
N ILE A 148 -10.98 10.47 -13.25
CA ILE A 148 -11.75 10.67 -14.49
C ILE A 148 -11.67 12.13 -14.95
N ASN A 149 -11.70 13.08 -14.00
CA ASN A 149 -11.72 14.51 -14.31
C ASN A 149 -10.32 15.12 -14.53
N SER A 150 -9.26 14.50 -14.02
CA SER A 150 -7.88 14.90 -14.35
C SER A 150 -7.60 14.83 -15.85
N ASP A 151 -8.32 13.96 -16.57
CA ASP A 151 -8.20 13.81 -18.01
C ASP A 151 -8.99 14.88 -18.79
N THR A 152 -9.88 15.65 -18.13
CA THR A 152 -10.78 16.63 -18.78
C THR A 152 -10.45 18.10 -18.51
N SER A 153 -9.31 18.43 -17.89
CA SER A 153 -8.81 19.82 -17.67
C SER A 153 -9.77 20.77 -16.93
N VAL A 154 -10.80 20.26 -16.27
CA VAL A 154 -11.71 21.07 -15.45
C VAL A 154 -11.11 21.20 -14.05
N ASP A 155 -10.73 22.42 -13.67
CA ASP A 155 -10.17 22.75 -12.35
C ASP A 155 -11.29 22.72 -11.30
N THR A 156 -11.75 21.52 -10.97
CA THR A 156 -12.75 21.30 -9.93
C THR A 156 -12.03 21.17 -8.60
N GLN A 157 -12.38 22.04 -7.65
CA GLN A 157 -11.84 21.98 -6.31
C GLN A 157 -12.41 20.76 -5.57
N TYR A 158 -11.65 19.67 -5.54
CA TYR A 158 -12.02 18.48 -4.79
C TYR A 158 -11.72 18.65 -3.29
N PRO A 159 -12.61 18.15 -2.41
CA PRO A 159 -12.26 17.86 -1.02
C PRO A 159 -10.99 17.01 -0.95
N VAL A 160 -10.32 17.02 0.21
CA VAL A 160 -9.11 16.23 0.39
C VAL A 160 -9.37 14.74 0.11
N ILE A 161 -8.43 14.11 -0.58
CA ILE A 161 -8.43 12.67 -0.84
C ILE A 161 -7.35 12.07 0.06
N PHE A 162 -7.73 11.49 1.19
CA PHE A 162 -6.80 10.96 2.18
C PHE A 162 -5.97 9.82 1.60
N SER A 163 -6.55 9.01 0.69
CA SER A 163 -5.83 7.94 -0.01
C SER A 163 -4.68 8.40 -0.91
N HIS A 164 -4.51 9.71 -1.17
CA HIS A 164 -3.28 10.26 -1.76
C HIS A 164 -2.10 10.32 -0.78
N PHE A 165 -2.34 10.08 0.51
CA PHE A 165 -1.36 10.05 1.59
C PHE A 165 -1.27 8.64 2.22
N PRO A 166 -0.92 7.59 1.46
CA PRO A 166 -1.04 6.19 1.91
C PRO A 166 -0.22 5.84 3.17
N PHE A 167 0.81 6.63 3.48
CA PHE A 167 1.70 6.44 4.62
C PHE A 167 1.00 6.70 5.97
N ILE A 168 -0.08 7.49 6.03
CA ILE A 168 -0.81 7.76 7.27
C ILE A 168 -1.73 6.60 7.71
N PHE A 169 -2.06 5.68 6.80
CA PHE A 169 -2.98 4.59 7.09
C PHE A 169 -2.30 3.42 7.79
N ASN A 170 -2.87 3.00 8.92
CA ASN A 170 -2.58 1.71 9.54
C ASN A 170 -3.14 0.55 8.69
N ILE A 171 -2.82 -0.69 9.08
CA ILE A 171 -3.23 -1.87 8.33
C ILE A 171 -4.75 -1.99 8.20
N LEU A 172 -5.50 -1.73 9.27
CA LEU A 172 -6.96 -1.85 9.28
C LEU A 172 -7.62 -0.83 8.35
N SER A 173 -7.14 0.41 8.36
CA SER A 173 -7.59 1.44 7.42
C SER A 173 -7.26 1.09 5.97
N LYS A 174 -6.08 0.50 5.70
CA LYS A 174 -5.74 0.02 4.34
C LYS A 174 -6.67 -1.09 3.87
N ILE A 175 -7.04 -2.02 4.76
CA ILE A 175 -8.03 -3.07 4.48
C ILE A 175 -9.40 -2.45 4.16
N LYS A 176 -9.87 -1.48 4.94
CA LYS A 176 -11.14 -0.77 4.69
C LYS A 176 -11.11 0.00 3.36
N LEU A 177 -10.01 0.66 3.03
CA LEU A 177 -9.85 1.36 1.75
C LEU A 177 -9.87 0.38 0.58
N LEU A 178 -9.17 -0.76 0.69
CA LEU A 178 -9.19 -1.82 -0.32
C LEU A 178 -10.61 -2.37 -0.53
N TYR A 179 -11.39 -2.48 0.56
CA TYR A 179 -12.80 -2.90 0.51
C TYR A 179 -13.70 -1.90 -0.20
N ALA A 180 -13.52 -0.61 0.10
CA ALA A 180 -14.20 0.45 -0.63
C ALA A 180 -13.88 0.41 -2.13
N ASP A 181 -12.60 0.23 -2.49
CA ASP A 181 -12.16 0.14 -3.88
C ASP A 181 -12.77 -1.04 -4.62
N SER A 182 -12.82 -2.22 -4.00
CA SER A 182 -13.41 -3.40 -4.64
C SER A 182 -14.90 -3.21 -4.89
N LEU A 183 -15.63 -2.68 -3.91
CA LEU A 183 -17.06 -2.45 -4.00
C LEU A 183 -17.38 -1.43 -5.10
N LEU A 184 -16.66 -0.30 -5.13
CA LEU A 184 -16.80 0.69 -6.19
C LEU A 184 -16.51 0.10 -7.56
N LYS A 185 -15.46 -0.72 -7.67
CA LYS A 185 -15.10 -1.34 -8.95
C LYS A 185 -16.17 -2.32 -9.43
N ILE A 186 -16.73 -3.13 -8.52
CA ILE A 186 -17.85 -4.03 -8.81
C ILE A 186 -19.07 -3.23 -9.27
N GLN A 187 -19.42 -2.15 -8.57
CA GLN A 187 -20.54 -1.29 -8.95
C GLN A 187 -20.32 -0.62 -10.31
N GLU A 188 -19.11 -0.13 -10.59
CA GLU A 188 -18.75 0.46 -11.88
C GLU A 188 -18.95 -0.57 -13.01
N LYS A 189 -18.54 -1.82 -12.82
CA LYS A 189 -18.72 -2.90 -13.80
C LYS A 189 -20.20 -3.24 -14.01
N LYS A 190 -20.97 -3.37 -12.93
CA LYS A 190 -22.42 -3.60 -12.97
C LYS A 190 -23.14 -2.48 -13.71
N PHE A 191 -22.84 -1.24 -13.36
CA PHE A 191 -23.42 -0.05 -13.99
C PHE A 191 -23.07 0.02 -15.48
N ARG A 192 -21.79 -0.17 -15.84
CA ARG A 192 -21.35 -0.18 -17.23
C ARG A 192 -22.03 -1.28 -18.05
N ALA A 193 -22.18 -2.48 -17.51
CA ALA A 193 -22.92 -3.56 -18.15
C ALA A 193 -24.38 -3.19 -18.39
N CYS A 194 -25.06 -2.61 -17.38
CA CYS A 194 -26.44 -2.15 -17.50
C CYS A 194 -26.60 -1.06 -18.57
N MET A 195 -25.71 -0.06 -18.60
CA MET A 195 -25.74 1.03 -19.58
C MET A 195 -25.53 0.53 -21.01
N ARG A 196 -24.70 -0.50 -21.20
CA ARG A 196 -24.53 -1.15 -22.50
C ARG A 196 -25.75 -1.97 -22.91
N LEU A 197 -26.37 -2.71 -21.99
CA LEU A 197 -27.62 -3.44 -22.24
C LEU A 197 -28.77 -2.49 -22.62
N ALA A 198 -28.80 -1.29 -22.04
CA ALA A 198 -29.73 -0.23 -22.40
C ALA A 198 -29.40 0.47 -23.75
N GLY A 199 -28.31 0.10 -24.42
CA GLY A 199 -27.88 0.67 -25.70
C GLY A 199 -27.27 2.08 -25.60
N ILE A 200 -26.90 2.55 -24.40
CA ILE A 200 -26.44 3.93 -24.17
C ILE A 200 -24.92 4.08 -24.39
N VAL A 201 -24.15 2.99 -24.27
CA VAL A 201 -22.68 2.98 -24.45
C VAL A 201 -22.31 1.99 -25.57
N GLU A 202 -21.36 2.37 -26.43
CA GLU A 202 -20.97 1.59 -27.62
C GLU A 202 -20.54 0.14 -27.33
N GLN A 203 -20.88 -0.75 -28.27
CA GLN A 203 -20.62 -2.20 -28.28
C GLN A 203 -19.17 -2.55 -28.70
N GLY A 204 -18.18 -1.85 -28.17
CA GLY A 204 -16.76 -2.21 -28.35
C GLY A 204 -16.29 -3.18 -27.26
N GLY A 205 -15.71 -4.32 -27.68
CA GLY A 205 -15.04 -5.29 -26.80
C GLY A 205 -15.57 -6.72 -26.89
N SER A 206 -14.91 -7.63 -26.17
CA SER A 206 -15.28 -9.04 -26.03
C SER A 206 -16.64 -9.22 -25.35
N GLU A 207 -17.43 -10.23 -25.75
CA GLU A 207 -18.71 -10.57 -25.12
C GLU A 207 -18.55 -10.89 -23.62
N LEU A 208 -17.40 -11.45 -23.23
CA LEU A 208 -17.08 -11.75 -21.84
C LEU A 208 -16.84 -10.48 -21.01
N ALA A 209 -16.43 -9.37 -21.63
CA ALA A 209 -16.31 -8.07 -20.96
C ALA A 209 -17.69 -7.49 -20.58
N LEU A 210 -18.77 -8.01 -21.17
CA LEU A 210 -20.14 -7.54 -20.95
C LEU A 210 -20.75 -8.10 -19.65
N LEU A 211 -20.18 -9.17 -19.10
CA LEU A 211 -20.74 -9.83 -17.93
C LEU A 211 -20.44 -9.02 -16.64
N PRO A 212 -21.48 -8.65 -15.85
CA PRO A 212 -21.32 -7.91 -14.61
C PRO A 212 -20.65 -8.74 -13.51
N THR A 213 -20.68 -10.07 -13.65
CA THR A 213 -20.12 -11.04 -12.73
C THR A 213 -19.09 -11.93 -13.43
N LEU A 214 -18.12 -12.42 -12.69
CA LEU A 214 -17.20 -13.48 -13.09
C LEU A 214 -17.75 -14.79 -12.53
N ASN A 215 -18.39 -15.59 -13.37
CA ASN A 215 -18.98 -16.86 -12.95
C ASN A 215 -17.97 -17.98 -13.18
N LEU A 216 -17.63 -18.72 -12.11
CA LEU A 216 -16.78 -19.90 -12.17
C LEU A 216 -17.59 -21.11 -11.71
N THR A 217 -17.90 -22.01 -12.63
CA THR A 217 -18.55 -23.29 -12.33
C THR A 217 -17.53 -24.41 -12.49
N VAL A 218 -17.18 -25.06 -11.39
CA VAL A 218 -16.03 -25.99 -11.32
C VAL A 218 -16.43 -27.32 -10.71
N ARG A 219 -15.74 -28.40 -11.08
CA ARG A 219 -15.94 -29.73 -10.48
C ARG A 219 -14.92 -29.93 -9.37
N ARG A 220 -15.35 -30.44 -8.21
CA ARG A 220 -14.43 -30.74 -7.08
C ARG A 220 -13.28 -31.67 -7.50
N SER A 221 -13.56 -32.65 -8.35
CA SER A 221 -12.58 -33.63 -8.81
C SER A 221 -11.56 -33.09 -9.82
N HIS A 222 -11.79 -31.91 -10.39
CA HIS A 222 -10.95 -31.30 -11.43
C HIS A 222 -10.84 -29.78 -11.18
N LEU A 223 -10.71 -29.39 -9.91
CA LEU A 223 -10.85 -28.00 -9.48
C LEU A 223 -9.83 -27.11 -10.19
N ILE A 224 -8.55 -27.49 -10.16
CA ILE A 224 -7.48 -26.71 -10.76
C ILE A 224 -7.63 -26.64 -12.28
N GLU A 225 -7.89 -27.76 -12.96
CA GLU A 225 -8.04 -27.79 -14.42
C GLU A 225 -9.18 -26.90 -14.89
N ASP A 226 -10.33 -26.99 -14.21
CA ASP A 226 -11.51 -26.18 -14.54
C ASP A 226 -11.21 -24.69 -14.32
N VAL A 227 -10.60 -24.31 -13.18
CA VAL A 227 -10.23 -22.92 -12.89
C VAL A 227 -9.26 -22.36 -13.92
N LEU A 228 -8.20 -23.09 -14.26
CA LEU A 228 -7.21 -22.63 -15.23
C LEU A 228 -7.80 -22.54 -16.64
N SER A 229 -8.73 -23.44 -17.01
CA SER A 229 -9.48 -23.35 -18.26
C SER A 229 -10.32 -22.07 -18.32
N HIS A 230 -11.03 -21.73 -17.24
CA HIS A 230 -11.78 -20.48 -17.15
C HIS A 230 -10.85 -19.26 -17.24
N LEU A 231 -9.76 -19.22 -16.47
CA LEU A 231 -8.83 -18.09 -16.49
C LEU A 231 -8.19 -17.87 -17.87
N ASN A 232 -7.95 -18.94 -18.64
CA ASN A 232 -7.52 -18.82 -20.03
C ASN A 232 -8.53 -18.08 -20.92
N GLN A 233 -9.83 -18.29 -20.71
CA GLN A 233 -10.88 -17.61 -21.49
C GLN A 233 -10.94 -16.11 -21.19
N PHE A 234 -10.54 -15.70 -19.98
CA PHE A 234 -10.58 -14.33 -19.52
C PHE A 234 -9.19 -13.66 -19.47
N GLU A 235 -8.17 -14.21 -20.13
CA GLU A 235 -6.79 -13.74 -20.04
C GLU A 235 -6.62 -12.25 -20.37
N ASN A 236 -7.42 -11.75 -21.32
CA ASN A 236 -7.39 -10.34 -21.76
C ASN A 236 -8.49 -9.47 -21.11
N GLU A 237 -9.19 -9.99 -20.10
CA GLU A 237 -10.34 -9.34 -19.47
C GLU A 237 -10.01 -8.76 -18.10
N ASP A 238 -10.70 -7.68 -17.74
CA ASP A 238 -10.62 -7.13 -16.39
C ASP A 238 -11.47 -7.96 -15.42
N LEU A 239 -10.79 -8.77 -14.60
CA LEU A 239 -11.41 -9.69 -13.65
C LEU A 239 -11.94 -9.01 -12.37
N ARG A 240 -11.75 -7.69 -12.20
CA ARG A 240 -12.23 -6.94 -11.02
C ARG A 240 -13.74 -6.67 -11.12
N ARG A 241 -14.50 -7.75 -11.01
CA ARG A 241 -15.97 -7.80 -11.02
C ARG A 241 -16.41 -8.77 -9.93
N GLU A 242 -17.72 -8.81 -9.68
CA GLU A 242 -18.25 -9.68 -8.64
C GLU A 242 -18.01 -11.14 -8.99
N LEU A 243 -17.25 -11.86 -8.16
CA LEU A 243 -16.97 -13.28 -8.34
C LEU A 243 -18.13 -14.10 -7.82
N MET A 244 -18.65 -14.98 -8.68
CA MET A 244 -19.68 -15.96 -8.36
C MET A 244 -19.08 -17.35 -8.57
N VAL A 245 -19.07 -18.19 -7.53
CA VAL A 245 -18.52 -19.55 -7.61
C VAL A 245 -19.62 -20.57 -7.38
N SER A 246 -19.63 -21.65 -8.16
CA SER A 246 -20.48 -22.82 -7.93
C SER A 246 -19.74 -24.13 -8.20
N PHE A 247 -19.99 -25.14 -7.36
CA PHE A 247 -19.56 -26.50 -7.59
C PHE A 247 -20.61 -27.26 -8.40
N SER A 248 -20.17 -27.91 -9.49
CA SER A 248 -21.08 -28.61 -10.40
C SER A 248 -21.80 -29.77 -9.71
N GLY A 249 -23.14 -29.78 -9.79
CA GLY A 249 -23.99 -30.81 -9.17
C GLY A 249 -24.34 -30.55 -7.70
N GLU A 250 -23.90 -29.45 -7.10
CA GLU A 250 -24.20 -29.11 -5.71
C GLU A 250 -25.30 -28.04 -5.59
N ILE A 251 -26.17 -28.20 -4.59
CA ILE A 251 -27.21 -27.22 -4.27
C ILE A 251 -26.55 -26.13 -3.41
N GLY A 252 -26.05 -25.10 -4.07
CA GLY A 252 -25.43 -23.95 -3.42
C GLY A 252 -25.38 -22.78 -4.39
N HIS A 253 -26.30 -21.83 -4.23
CA HIS A 253 -26.15 -20.51 -4.83
C HIS A 253 -25.10 -19.74 -4.01
N ASP A 254 -24.21 -18.98 -4.67
CA ASP A 254 -23.06 -18.28 -4.08
C ASP A 254 -23.40 -17.62 -2.74
N SER A 255 -23.11 -18.33 -1.65
CA SER A 255 -23.04 -17.78 -0.32
C SER A 255 -21.57 -17.47 -0.04
N GLY A 256 -21.27 -16.43 0.73
CA GLY A 256 -19.88 -16.06 1.02
C GLY A 256 -19.00 -17.24 1.48
N GLY A 257 -19.59 -18.28 2.08
CA GLY A 257 -18.91 -19.53 2.43
C GLY A 257 -18.37 -20.34 1.24
N VAL A 258 -19.08 -20.38 0.10
CA VAL A 258 -18.65 -21.11 -1.10
C VAL A 258 -17.36 -20.51 -1.67
N LYS A 259 -17.24 -19.18 -1.67
CA LYS A 259 -16.00 -18.49 -2.08
C LYS A 259 -14.83 -18.82 -1.16
N VAL A 260 -15.06 -18.85 0.15
CA VAL A 260 -14.02 -19.18 1.13
C VAL A 260 -13.53 -20.61 0.93
N GLU A 261 -14.45 -21.56 0.82
CA GLU A 261 -14.14 -22.96 0.53
C GLU A 261 -13.40 -23.11 -0.81
N PHE A 262 -13.88 -22.46 -1.86
CA PHE A 262 -13.26 -22.49 -3.18
C PHE A 262 -11.79 -22.09 -3.15
N PHE A 263 -11.47 -20.92 -2.57
CA PHE A 263 -10.09 -20.46 -2.48
C PHE A 263 -9.26 -21.34 -1.55
N HIS A 264 -9.85 -21.81 -0.44
CA HIS A 264 -9.17 -22.72 0.48
C HIS A 264 -8.72 -24.00 -0.21
N CYS A 265 -9.64 -24.74 -0.84
CA CYS A 265 -9.32 -25.97 -1.55
C CYS A 265 -8.33 -25.74 -2.70
N LEU A 266 -8.51 -24.64 -3.45
CA LEU A 266 -7.65 -24.32 -4.58
C LEU A 266 -6.20 -24.05 -4.14
N PHE A 267 -6.00 -23.21 -3.12
CA PHE A 267 -4.65 -22.91 -2.63
C PHE A 267 -4.05 -24.08 -1.87
N GLU A 268 -4.84 -24.84 -1.09
CA GLU A 268 -4.37 -26.05 -0.43
C GLU A 268 -3.82 -27.04 -1.47
N GLU A 269 -4.54 -27.30 -2.56
CA GLU A 269 -4.08 -28.23 -3.60
C GLU A 269 -2.85 -27.70 -4.36
N MET A 270 -2.87 -26.42 -4.79
CA MET A 270 -1.78 -25.85 -5.59
C MET A 270 -0.48 -25.63 -4.81
N THR A 271 -0.53 -25.49 -3.49
CA THR A 271 0.66 -25.26 -2.64
C THR A 271 1.27 -26.55 -2.09
N ARG A 272 0.62 -27.71 -2.27
CA ARG A 272 1.17 -28.99 -1.84
C ARG A 272 2.49 -29.33 -2.53
N PRO A 273 3.49 -29.87 -1.80
CA PRO A 273 4.74 -30.35 -2.39
C PRO A 273 4.51 -31.34 -3.55
N GLU A 274 3.54 -32.25 -3.40
CA GLU A 274 3.22 -33.26 -4.43
C GLU A 274 2.69 -32.65 -5.74
N TYR A 275 2.00 -31.50 -5.66
CA TYR A 275 1.55 -30.79 -6.84
C TYR A 275 2.77 -30.29 -7.66
N GLY A 276 3.82 -29.85 -6.96
CA GLY A 276 5.13 -29.54 -7.52
C GLY A 276 5.21 -28.15 -8.17
N MET A 277 4.34 -27.22 -7.78
CA MET A 277 4.40 -25.83 -8.24
C MET A 277 5.42 -25.01 -7.45
N PHE A 278 5.56 -25.28 -6.16
CA PHE A 278 6.53 -24.63 -5.28
C PHE A 278 7.42 -25.68 -4.63
N MET A 279 8.62 -25.27 -4.24
CA MET A 279 9.53 -26.05 -3.43
C MET A 279 9.55 -25.53 -1.99
N TYR A 280 9.97 -26.37 -1.07
CA TYR A 280 10.13 -26.06 0.34
C TYR A 280 11.58 -26.39 0.69
N PRO A 281 12.50 -25.40 0.72
CA PRO A 281 13.93 -25.64 0.88
C PRO A 281 14.30 -26.41 2.16
N GLU A 282 13.54 -26.22 3.24
CA GLU A 282 13.74 -26.93 4.51
C GLU A 282 12.39 -27.49 5.01
N GLU A 283 12.40 -28.49 5.88
CA GLU A 283 11.16 -29.00 6.48
C GLU A 283 10.43 -27.88 7.25
N ALA A 284 9.13 -27.71 7.00
CA ALA A 284 8.32 -26.62 7.56
C ALA A 284 8.79 -25.20 7.22
N SER A 285 9.54 -25.02 6.12
CA SER A 285 9.94 -23.70 5.62
C SER A 285 8.82 -22.98 4.88
N TYR A 286 9.05 -21.70 4.58
CA TYR A 286 8.28 -21.00 3.55
C TYR A 286 8.44 -21.67 2.19
N MET A 287 7.42 -21.55 1.35
CA MET A 287 7.45 -22.05 -0.03
C MET A 287 8.16 -21.07 -0.95
N TRP A 288 8.82 -21.59 -1.98
CA TRP A 288 9.55 -20.79 -2.97
C TRP A 288 9.43 -21.35 -4.38
N PHE A 289 9.85 -20.56 -5.37
CA PHE A 289 9.82 -20.97 -6.76
C PHE A 289 10.94 -21.98 -7.04
N PRO A 290 10.62 -23.13 -7.67
CA PRO A 290 11.63 -24.13 -8.00
C PRO A 290 12.62 -23.62 -9.05
N VAL A 291 13.89 -24.01 -8.93
CA VAL A 291 14.94 -23.72 -9.92
C VAL A 291 14.59 -24.28 -11.30
N ARG A 292 13.94 -25.45 -11.33
CA ARG A 292 13.43 -26.09 -12.53
C ARG A 292 11.91 -26.25 -12.41
N PRO A 293 11.13 -25.23 -12.82
CA PRO A 293 9.68 -25.29 -12.79
C PRO A 293 9.12 -26.49 -13.56
N LYS A 294 8.32 -27.32 -12.89
CA LYS A 294 7.53 -28.40 -13.52
C LYS A 294 6.48 -27.85 -14.49
N PHE A 295 5.92 -26.69 -14.17
CA PHE A 295 4.85 -26.05 -14.93
C PHE A 295 5.35 -24.86 -15.74
N GLU A 296 4.61 -24.53 -16.80
CA GLU A 296 4.86 -23.35 -17.62
C GLU A 296 4.61 -22.05 -16.85
N LYS A 297 5.29 -20.97 -17.26
CA LYS A 297 5.16 -19.63 -16.66
C LYS A 297 3.70 -19.15 -16.56
N LYS A 298 2.86 -19.52 -17.53
CA LYS A 298 1.43 -19.15 -17.56
C LYS A 298 0.67 -19.67 -16.32
N ARG A 299 1.02 -20.85 -15.81
CA ARG A 299 0.39 -21.41 -14.61
C ARG A 299 0.74 -20.60 -13.35
N TYR A 300 1.98 -20.11 -13.24
CA TYR A 300 2.39 -19.18 -12.17
C TYR A 300 1.72 -17.81 -12.28
N PHE A 301 1.56 -17.30 -13.51
CA PHE A 301 0.79 -16.09 -13.76
C PHE A 301 -0.65 -16.25 -13.25
N PHE A 302 -1.31 -17.36 -13.56
CA PHE A 302 -2.67 -17.62 -13.07
C PHE A 302 -2.74 -17.81 -11.55
N PHE A 303 -1.74 -18.41 -10.92
CA PHE A 303 -1.68 -18.42 -9.45
C PHE A 303 -1.61 -17.00 -8.87
N GLY A 304 -0.84 -16.11 -9.48
CA GLY A 304 -0.83 -14.68 -9.11
C GLY A 304 -2.19 -14.00 -9.32
N VAL A 305 -2.88 -14.29 -10.42
CA VAL A 305 -4.25 -13.82 -10.68
C VAL A 305 -5.21 -14.31 -9.59
N LEU A 306 -5.11 -15.59 -9.20
CA LEU A 306 -5.92 -16.17 -8.13
C LEU A 306 -5.66 -15.51 -6.77
N CYS A 307 -4.41 -15.19 -6.44
CA CYS A 307 -4.07 -14.41 -5.25
C CYS A 307 -4.76 -13.03 -5.29
N GLY A 308 -4.70 -12.35 -6.44
CA GLY A 308 -5.36 -11.06 -6.65
C GLY A 308 -6.89 -11.17 -6.53
N LEU A 309 -7.49 -12.23 -7.08
CA LEU A 309 -8.93 -12.50 -6.96
C LEU A 309 -9.34 -12.78 -5.52
N SER A 310 -8.57 -13.59 -4.77
CA SER A 310 -8.82 -13.84 -3.35
C SER A 310 -8.81 -12.55 -2.55
N LEU A 311 -7.79 -11.72 -2.76
CA LEU A 311 -7.64 -10.43 -2.09
C LEU A 311 -8.78 -9.45 -2.46
N PHE A 312 -9.14 -9.35 -3.74
CA PHE A 312 -10.22 -8.49 -4.21
C PHE A 312 -11.60 -8.89 -3.65
N ASN A 313 -11.77 -10.17 -3.34
CA ASN A 313 -12.99 -10.73 -2.74
C ASN A 313 -12.92 -10.88 -1.22
N PHE A 314 -11.93 -10.26 -0.55
CA PHE A 314 -11.78 -10.28 0.91
C PHE A 314 -11.63 -11.69 1.49
N ASN A 315 -11.14 -12.62 0.69
CA ASN A 315 -10.85 -13.95 1.12
C ASN A 315 -9.39 -14.04 1.59
N VAL A 316 -9.21 -14.51 2.83
CA VAL A 316 -7.90 -14.75 3.42
C VAL A 316 -7.47 -16.17 3.05
N ALA A 317 -6.31 -16.29 2.41
CA ALA A 317 -5.70 -17.57 2.09
C ALA A 317 -4.36 -17.69 2.81
N ASN A 318 -4.08 -18.86 3.39
CA ASN A 318 -2.78 -19.16 3.97
C ASN A 318 -1.82 -19.59 2.86
N ILE A 319 -1.02 -18.65 2.37
CA ILE A 319 -0.04 -18.88 1.31
C ILE A 319 1.34 -18.57 1.90
N PRO A 320 2.14 -19.58 2.28
CA PRO A 320 3.33 -19.41 3.11
C PRO A 320 4.55 -18.96 2.28
N PHE A 321 4.49 -17.79 1.66
CA PHE A 321 5.66 -17.16 1.04
C PHE A 321 6.44 -16.31 2.06
N PRO A 322 7.78 -16.19 1.94
CA PRO A 322 8.58 -15.34 2.80
C PRO A 322 8.42 -13.85 2.42
N LEU A 323 8.90 -12.95 3.29
CA LEU A 323 8.88 -11.50 3.06
C LEU A 323 9.57 -11.11 1.74
N ALA A 324 10.58 -11.87 1.34
CA ALA A 324 11.29 -11.70 0.07
C ALA A 324 10.34 -11.61 -1.14
N LEU A 325 9.26 -12.42 -1.19
CA LEU A 325 8.30 -12.35 -2.29
C LEU A 325 7.62 -10.99 -2.35
N PHE A 326 7.11 -10.51 -1.23
CA PHE A 326 6.35 -9.26 -1.16
C PHE A 326 7.24 -8.06 -1.48
N LYS A 327 8.51 -8.08 -1.06
CA LYS A 327 9.52 -7.11 -1.49
C LYS A 327 9.68 -7.12 -3.00
N LYS A 328 9.83 -8.30 -3.63
CA LYS A 328 9.93 -8.42 -5.09
C LYS A 328 8.68 -7.91 -5.81
N LEU A 329 7.48 -8.18 -5.30
CA LEU A 329 6.22 -7.63 -5.85
C LEU A 329 6.15 -6.10 -5.79
N LEU A 330 6.84 -5.50 -4.82
CA LEU A 330 6.98 -4.04 -4.67
C LEU A 330 8.21 -3.46 -5.38
N ASN A 331 8.93 -4.26 -6.18
CA ASN A 331 10.21 -3.90 -6.80
C ASN A 331 11.28 -3.46 -5.80
N GLN A 332 11.27 -4.03 -4.60
CA GLN A 332 12.29 -3.84 -3.57
C GLN A 332 13.28 -5.00 -3.60
N THR A 333 14.56 -4.69 -3.42
CA THR A 333 15.64 -5.69 -3.34
C THR A 333 15.56 -6.42 -2.00
N PRO A 334 15.46 -7.76 -1.98
CA PRO A 334 15.58 -8.54 -0.74
C PRO A 334 16.95 -8.37 -0.09
N SER A 335 17.01 -8.44 1.24
CA SER A 335 18.22 -8.38 2.04
C SER A 335 18.66 -9.77 2.53
N LEU A 336 19.82 -9.84 3.17
CA LEU A 336 20.32 -11.07 3.80
C LEU A 336 19.35 -11.60 4.89
N GLU A 337 18.64 -10.71 5.59
CA GLU A 337 17.59 -11.11 6.55
C GLU A 337 16.44 -11.88 5.89
N ASP A 338 16.04 -11.47 4.67
CA ASP A 338 14.99 -12.19 3.94
C ASP A 338 15.46 -13.58 3.49
N LEU A 339 16.77 -13.73 3.21
CA LEU A 339 17.35 -15.03 2.91
C LEU A 339 17.41 -15.93 4.15
N LYS A 340 17.70 -15.38 5.34
CA LYS A 340 17.65 -16.14 6.60
C LYS A 340 16.24 -16.65 6.92
N GLU A 341 15.19 -15.95 6.50
CA GLU A 341 13.81 -16.42 6.63
C GLU A 341 13.52 -17.62 5.70
N LEU A 342 14.04 -17.58 4.46
CA LEU A 342 13.81 -18.63 3.46
C LEU A 342 14.71 -19.87 3.64
N SER A 343 16.01 -19.65 3.87
CA SER A 343 17.02 -20.67 4.13
C SER A 343 17.93 -20.21 5.28
N PRO A 344 17.52 -20.49 6.53
CA PRO A 344 18.28 -20.14 7.72
C PRO A 344 19.75 -20.56 7.70
N VAL A 345 20.05 -21.77 7.19
CA VAL A 345 21.43 -22.27 7.16
C VAL A 345 22.30 -21.44 6.23
N LEU A 346 21.86 -21.24 4.98
CA LEU A 346 22.60 -20.45 4.01
C LEU A 346 22.72 -18.99 4.45
N GLY A 347 21.63 -18.40 4.92
CA GLY A 347 21.62 -17.02 5.41
C GLY A 347 22.56 -16.80 6.60
N LYS A 348 22.65 -17.75 7.54
CA LYS A 348 23.60 -17.68 8.66
C LYS A 348 25.05 -17.83 8.21
N SER A 349 25.34 -18.75 7.30
CA SER A 349 26.70 -18.91 6.75
C SER A 349 27.20 -17.64 6.07
N LEU A 350 26.34 -16.97 5.29
CA LEU A 350 26.68 -15.68 4.66
C LEU A 350 26.82 -14.56 5.69
N GLN A 351 26.06 -14.59 6.79
CA GLN A 351 26.24 -13.63 7.88
C GLN A 351 27.58 -13.84 8.59
N THR A 352 27.99 -15.08 8.83
CA THR A 352 29.32 -15.38 9.42
C THR A 352 30.45 -14.84 8.54
N LEU A 353 30.32 -14.93 7.21
CA LEU A 353 31.28 -14.32 6.29
C LEU A 353 31.26 -12.79 6.34
N LEU A 354 30.09 -12.18 6.57
CA LEU A 354 29.95 -10.73 6.65
C LEU A 354 30.47 -10.15 7.97
N ASP A 355 30.35 -10.90 9.06
CA ASP A 355 30.78 -10.52 10.42
C ASP A 355 32.27 -10.77 10.67
N ASP A 356 32.99 -11.41 9.73
CA ASP A 356 34.42 -11.68 9.85
C ASP A 356 35.23 -10.39 9.63
N GLU A 357 35.95 -9.96 10.67
CA GLU A 357 36.82 -8.78 10.65
C GLU A 357 38.31 -9.15 10.41
N GLY A 358 38.59 -10.40 10.01
CA GLY A 358 39.94 -10.89 9.79
C GLY A 358 40.56 -10.36 8.50
N ASP A 359 41.82 -9.93 8.55
CA ASP A 359 42.58 -9.50 7.36
C ASP A 359 42.96 -10.69 6.45
N ASP A 360 42.75 -11.93 6.90
CA ASP A 360 43.06 -13.20 6.23
C ASP A 360 41.85 -13.89 5.61
N PHE A 361 40.71 -13.19 5.45
CA PHE A 361 39.45 -13.72 4.93
C PHE A 361 39.61 -14.64 3.68
N GLY A 362 40.40 -14.21 2.69
CA GLY A 362 40.64 -14.97 1.46
C GLY A 362 41.44 -16.26 1.69
N GLU A 363 42.31 -16.30 2.69
CA GLU A 363 43.11 -17.46 3.08
C GLU A 363 42.34 -18.42 3.98
N VAL A 364 41.43 -17.90 4.82
CA VAL A 364 40.61 -18.70 5.74
C VAL A 364 39.49 -19.42 5.01
N PHE A 365 38.74 -18.71 4.15
CA PHE A 365 37.53 -19.26 3.56
C PHE A 365 37.73 -19.85 2.17
N TYR A 366 38.82 -19.49 1.46
CA TYR A 366 39.09 -19.94 0.09
C TYR A 366 37.90 -19.75 -0.88
N ILE A 367 37.12 -18.68 -0.67
CA ILE A 367 35.97 -18.34 -1.52
C ILE A 367 36.33 -17.30 -2.57
N TYR A 368 35.64 -17.35 -3.70
CA TYR A 368 35.77 -16.39 -4.80
C TYR A 368 34.40 -15.77 -5.10
N PHE A 369 34.36 -14.69 -5.88
CA PHE A 369 33.11 -14.13 -6.43
C PHE A 369 32.52 -15.02 -7.55
N ASN A 370 32.52 -16.33 -7.33
CA ASN A 370 31.95 -17.35 -8.18
C ASN A 370 31.21 -18.34 -7.27
N VAL A 371 29.91 -18.49 -7.50
CA VAL A 371 29.07 -19.44 -6.77
C VAL A 371 28.81 -20.63 -7.68
N HIS A 372 29.16 -21.83 -7.21
CA HIS A 372 28.79 -23.05 -7.91
C HIS A 372 27.29 -23.29 -7.77
N TRP A 373 26.56 -23.09 -8.87
CA TRP A 373 25.13 -23.33 -8.93
C TRP A 373 24.85 -24.69 -9.58
N ASP A 374 24.49 -25.69 -8.78
CA ASP A 374 24.24 -27.07 -9.25
C ASP A 374 22.87 -27.24 -9.95
N LYS A 375 22.08 -26.16 -9.98
CA LYS A 375 20.73 -26.07 -10.56
C LYS A 375 19.71 -27.02 -9.89
N ASN A 376 19.98 -27.53 -8.70
CA ASN A 376 19.07 -28.44 -8.02
C ASN A 376 18.32 -27.76 -6.87
N ASP A 377 18.92 -26.76 -6.21
CA ASP A 377 18.35 -26.02 -5.07
C ASP A 377 18.37 -24.50 -5.27
#